data_AF-A0A3M1J9Y1-F1
#
_entry.id   AF-A0A3M1J9Y1-F1
#
_cell.length_a   1.000
_cell.length_b   1.000
_cell.length_c   1.000
_cell.angle_alpha   90.00
_cell.angle_beta   90.00
_cell.angle_gamma   90.00
#
_symmetry.space_group_name_H-M   'P 1'
#
loop_
_entity.id
_entity.type
_entity.pdbx_description
1 polymer ?
#
loop_
_entity_poly.entity_id
_entity_poly.type
_entity_poly.pdbx_seq_one_letter_code
_entity_poly.pdbx_strand_id
1 'polypeptide(L)' 'MTDRPISPDAKTEDKQVETSLRPTDWDSYFGQTMVKQNVKILIEAAKLRGEALDHVLFYGPPGLGKTTLANIIAHQMGVN' A
#
# COMPACT_ATOMS: atom_id res chain seq x y z
N MET A 1 40.86 -8.37 8.76
CA MET A 1 39.38 -8.46 8.64
C MET A 1 38.98 -7.48 7.56
N THR A 2 38.66 -7.99 6.38
CA THR A 2 38.28 -7.18 5.21
C THR A 2 36.87 -6.61 5.42
N ASP A 3 36.80 -5.28 5.45
CA ASP A 3 35.59 -4.49 5.46
C ASP A 3 34.74 -4.87 4.25
N ARG A 4 33.57 -5.46 4.47
CA ARG A 4 32.64 -5.85 3.39
C ARG A 4 31.70 -4.65 3.18
N PRO A 5 31.77 -3.93 2.04
CA PRO A 5 31.01 -2.70 1.81
C PRO A 5 29.48 -2.89 1.63
N ILE A 6 28.98 -4.12 1.74
CA ILE A 6 27.58 -4.48 1.57
C ILE A 6 27.17 -5.43 2.70
N SER A 7 26.74 -4.86 3.82
CA SER A 7 26.01 -5.59 4.85
C SER A 7 24.52 -5.63 4.48
N PRO A 8 23.84 -6.78 4.65
CA PRO A 8 22.41 -6.93 4.36
C PRO A 8 21.49 -6.27 5.41
N ASP A 9 22.06 -5.67 6.46
CA ASP A 9 21.30 -4.96 7.48
C ASP A 9 20.74 -3.67 6.88
N ALA A 10 19.42 -3.65 6.65
CA ALA A 10 18.71 -2.48 6.17
C ALA A 10 18.95 -1.30 7.13
N LYS A 11 19.60 -0.24 6.63
CA LYS A 11 19.82 0.97 7.41
C LYS A 11 18.48 1.68 7.64
N THR A 12 18.37 2.41 8.74
CA THR A 12 17.17 3.19 9.06
C THR A 12 16.83 4.19 7.94
N GLU A 13 17.85 4.74 7.29
CA GLU A 13 17.73 5.64 6.14
C GLU A 13 17.10 4.92 4.92
N ASP A 14 17.48 3.68 4.64
CA ASP A 14 16.91 2.88 3.55
C ASP A 14 15.40 2.65 3.75
N LYS A 15 14.97 2.38 4.99
CA LYS A 15 13.55 2.22 5.33
C LYS A 15 12.75 3.52 5.13
N GLN A 16 13.33 4.67 5.48
CA GLN A 16 12.66 5.95 5.32
C GLN A 16 12.48 6.30 3.84
N VAL A 17 13.53 6.08 3.03
CA VAL A 17 13.47 6.30 1.57
C VAL A 17 12.47 5.36 0.91
N GLU A 18 12.46 4.07 1.26
CA GLU A 18 11.52 3.10 0.69
C GLU A 18 10.06 3.46 1.00
N THR A 19 9.80 3.99 2.20
CA THR A 19 8.46 4.44 2.60
C THR A 19 8.02 5.67 1.80
N SER A 20 8.93 6.62 1.55
CA SER A 20 8.65 7.83 0.78
C SER A 20 8.34 7.57 -0.70
N LEU A 21 8.81 6.47 -1.26
CA LEU A 21 8.58 6.12 -2.67
C LEU A 21 7.24 5.41 -2.91
N ARG A 22 6.60 4.89 -1.85
CA ARG A 22 5.33 4.18 -1.98
C ARG A 22 4.18 5.18 -2.03
N PRO A 23 3.30 5.08 -3.03
CA PRO A 23 2.06 5.86 -3.10
C PRO A 23 1.25 5.75 -1.80
N THR A 24 0.79 6.89 -1.29
CA THR A 24 -0.02 7.00 -0.07
C THR A 24 -1.50 7.21 -0.37
N ASP A 25 -1.85 7.62 -1.59
CA ASP A 25 -3.22 7.88 -2.02
C ASP A 25 -3.53 7.31 -3.41
N TRP A 26 -4.74 7.61 -3.90
CA TRP A 26 -5.20 7.17 -5.21
C TRP A 26 -4.56 7.91 -6.39
N ASP A 27 -4.17 9.16 -6.20
CA ASP A 27 -3.67 10.05 -7.24
C ASP A 27 -2.19 9.77 -7.54
N SER A 28 -1.45 9.34 -6.52
CA SER A 28 -0.06 8.89 -6.58
C SER A 28 0.11 7.44 -7.04
N TYR A 29 -0.96 6.63 -7.00
CA TYR A 29 -0.93 5.24 -7.49
C TYR A 29 -1.35 5.20 -8.96
N PHE A 30 -0.49 4.77 -9.89
CA PHE A 30 -0.78 4.76 -11.32
C PHE A 30 -1.31 3.41 -11.83
N GLY A 31 -2.23 3.43 -12.81
CA GLY A 31 -2.81 2.22 -13.40
C GLY A 31 -3.91 1.56 -12.57
N GLN A 32 -4.15 0.26 -12.78
CA GLN A 32 -5.09 -0.58 -12.01
C GLN A 32 -6.54 -0.02 -11.90
N THR A 33 -7.03 0.64 -12.95
CA THR A 33 -8.30 1.41 -12.93
C THR A 33 -9.49 0.61 -12.41
N MET A 34 -9.67 -0.63 -12.86
CA MET A 34 -10.77 -1.49 -12.41
C MET A 34 -10.67 -1.83 -10.91
N VAL A 35 -9.46 -2.15 -10.43
CA VAL A 35 -9.23 -2.48 -9.02
C VAL A 35 -9.50 -1.25 -8.15
N LYS A 36 -8.97 -0.08 -8.54
CA LYS A 36 -9.23 1.18 -7.84
C LYS A 36 -10.72 1.47 -7.74
N GLN A 37 -11.46 1.32 -8.84
CA GLN A 37 -12.90 1.59 -8.85
C GLN A 37 -13.65 0.67 -7.88
N ASN A 38 -13.38 -0.63 -7.92
CA ASN A 38 -14.04 -1.60 -7.03
C ASN A 38 -13.71 -1.33 -5.56
N VAL A 39 -12.45 -1.04 -5.25
CA VAL A 39 -12.01 -0.74 -3.88
C VAL A 39 -12.63 0.57 -3.38
N LYS A 40 -12.73 1.61 -4.22
CA LYS A 40 -13.41 2.87 -3.85
C LYS A 40 -14.87 2.63 -3.48
N ILE A 41 -15.59 1.81 -4.25
CA ILE A 41 -16.99 1.44 -3.95
C ILE A 41 -17.08 0.72 -2.59
N LEU A 42 -16.17 -0.22 -2.31
CA LEU A 42 -16.14 -0.92 -1.02
C LEU A 42 -15.88 0.02 0.16
N ILE A 43 -14.92 0.93 0.02
CA ILE A 43 -14.58 1.93 1.03
C ILE A 43 -15.78 2.85 1.28
N GLU A 44 -16.41 3.38 0.23
CA GLU A 44 -17.58 4.24 0.36
C GLU A 44 -18.72 3.51 1.05
N ALA A 45 -18.99 2.26 0.68
CA ALA A 45 -20.03 1.45 1.31
C ALA A 45 -19.75 1.22 2.80
N ALA A 46 -18.51 0.89 3.18
CA ALA A 46 -18.12 0.72 4.58
C ALA A 46 -18.23 2.03 5.38
N LYS A 47 -17.80 3.15 4.80
CA LYS A 47 -17.93 4.48 5.40
C LYS A 47 -19.38 4.88 5.63
N LEU A 48 -20.27 4.60 4.67
CA LEU A 48 -21.71 4.88 4.80
C LEU A 48 -22.36 4.07 5.93
N ARG A 49 -21.88 2.84 6.18
CA ARG A 49 -22.35 2.02 7.30
C ARG A 49 -21.69 2.38 8.64
N GLY A 50 -20.58 3.11 8.63
CA GLY A 50 -19.79 3.40 9.83
C GLY A 50 -19.07 2.17 10.38
N GLU A 51 -18.74 1.22 9.50
CA GLU A 51 -18.15 -0.08 9.85
C GLU A 51 -16.74 -0.23 9.26
N ALA A 52 -16.04 -1.28 9.69
CA ALA A 52 -14.79 -1.69 9.06
C ALA A 52 -15.03 -2.10 7.60
N LEU A 53 -13.99 -1.99 6.77
CA LEU A 53 -14.03 -2.53 5.41
C LEU A 53 -14.15 -4.06 5.46
N ASP A 54 -15.02 -4.61 4.62
CA ASP A 54 -15.13 -6.05 4.40
C ASP A 54 -13.80 -6.68 3.92
N HIS A 55 -13.70 -8.00 3.97
CA HIS A 55 -12.47 -8.71 3.58
C HIS A 55 -12.14 -8.55 2.10
N VAL A 56 -10.89 -8.17 1.80
CA VAL A 56 -10.37 -8.03 0.44
C VAL A 56 -9.15 -8.95 0.25
N LEU A 57 -9.16 -9.73 -0.84
CA LEU A 57 -8.03 -10.57 -1.24
C LEU A 57 -7.39 -10.01 -2.52
N PHE A 58 -6.14 -9.56 -2.42
CA PHE A 58 -5.34 -9.21 -3.59
C PHE A 58 -4.48 -10.38 -4.02
N TYR A 59 -4.70 -10.88 -5.24
CA TYR A 59 -3.90 -11.95 -5.83
C TYR A 59 -3.23 -11.50 -7.13
N GLY A 60 -2.07 -12.10 -7.44
CA GLY A 60 -1.35 -11.87 -8.70
C GLY A 60 0.17 -11.86 -8.55
N PRO A 61 0.90 -11.79 -9.67
CA PRO A 61 2.37 -11.73 -9.73
C PRO A 61 3.02 -10.70 -8.79
N PRO A 62 4.30 -10.88 -8.40
CA PRO A 62 5.05 -9.88 -7.64
C PRO A 62 5.13 -8.55 -8.40
N GLY A 63 5.24 -7.43 -7.67
CA GLY A 63 5.40 -6.10 -8.27
C GLY A 63 4.11 -5.36 -8.68
N LEU A 64 2.92 -5.98 -8.56
CA LEU A 64 1.65 -5.34 -8.95
C LEU A 64 1.06 -4.35 -7.92
N GLY A 65 1.81 -4.02 -6.86
CA GLY A 65 1.38 -3.04 -5.85
C GLY A 65 0.33 -3.54 -4.86
N LYS A 66 0.25 -4.86 -4.60
CA LYS A 66 -0.69 -5.45 -3.62
C LYS A 66 -0.55 -4.84 -2.22
N THR A 67 0.68 -4.74 -1.72
CA THR A 67 0.98 -4.13 -0.42
C THR A 67 0.72 -2.62 -0.43
N THR A 68 1.02 -1.95 -1.54
CA THR A 68 0.72 -0.52 -1.72
C THR A 68 -0.78 -0.26 -1.67
N LEU A 69 -1.59 -1.08 -2.35
CA LEU A 69 -3.06 -0.99 -2.31
C LEU A 69 -3.60 -1.17 -0.89
N ALA A 70 -3.06 -2.12 -0.12
CA ALA A 70 -3.46 -2.30 1.28
C ALA A 70 -3.16 -1.05 2.13
N ASN A 71 -2.00 -0.42 1.94
CA ASN A 71 -1.64 0.83 2.63
C ASN A 71 -2.55 2.00 2.24
N ILE A 72 -2.86 2.14 0.95
CA ILE A 72 -3.79 3.16 0.47
C ILE A 72 -5.18 2.94 1.07
N ILE A 73 -5.67 1.69 1.13
CA ILE A 73 -6.95 1.37 1.80
C ILE A 73 -6.91 1.78 3.26
N ALA A 74 -5.87 1.43 4.01
CA ALA A 74 -5.74 1.80 5.42
C ALA A 74 -5.75 3.33 5.61
N HIS A 75 -5.03 4.06 4.75
CA HIS A 75 -5.03 5.52 4.75
C HIS A 75 -6.42 6.09 4.45
N GLN A 76 -7.13 5.54 3.46
CA GLN A 76 -8.49 5.96 3.09
C GLN A 76 -9.53 5.64 4.17
N MET A 77 -9.30 4.60 4.96
CA MET A 77 -10.11 4.25 6.12
C MET A 77 -9.71 5.01 7.39
N GLY A 78 -8.64 5.83 7.35
CA GLY A 78 -8.17 6.64 8.46
C GLY A 78 -7.46 5.86 9.58
N VAL A 79 -6.81 4.74 9.24
CA VAL A 79 -6.19 3.80 10.20
C VAL A 79 -4.71 3.51 9.92
N ASN A 80 -4.03 4.34 9.12
CA ASN A 80 -2.60 4.25 8.77
C ASN A 80 -1.83 5.40 9.41
#